data_AF-A0A5J4PST4-F1
#
_entry.id   AF-A0A5J4PST4-F1
#
_cell.length_a   1.000
_cell.length_b   1.000
_cell.length_c   1.000
_cell.angle_alpha   90.00
_cell.angle_beta   90.00
_cell.angle_gamma   90.00
#
_symmetry.space_group_name_H-M   'P 1'
#
loop_
_entity.id
_entity.type
_entity.pdbx_description
1 polymer ?
#
loop_
_entity_poly.entity_id
_entity_poly.type
_entity_poly.pdbx_seq_one_letter_code
_entity_poly.pdbx_strand_id
1 'polypeptide(L)'
;LYALGIDNCLIQVNGPEFPILDGSAQHYVREIEKVGTAEQNAFKDFYIIKSKIEFRDETTGSSIIVLPDDNFSLHVLISYDESTIIPNQFATLENMDEFRNEIAASRTFVFVREIEPLLSAGLIKGGDLDNAIVIYERKMSQENYDKLADIMRVPHMDASRMGYINHKPLVWSNECARHKLLDVIGDLALIGKPIKGRIIATRPGHTINNKFARQMRKEIRLHDVQAPRYNCNEEPVLDINRIRELLPHRYPFQLVDKVIEISANYIVGVKNVTVNEPFFQGHFPQEPVMPGVLQVEAMAQVGGLLVLNSVEEPERYSTYFMKIDSVKFRHKVVPGDTLLFRVELLTPIRRGIATMKGYAFVGERLTCEAEFMAQVVKNK
;
A
#
# COMPACT_ATOMS: atom_id res chain seq x y z
N LEU A 1 3.17 12.50 -8.04
CA LEU A 1 3.31 12.43 -6.57
C LEU A 1 3.55 11.00 -6.12
N TYR A 2 2.55 10.11 -6.20
CA TYR A 2 2.67 8.72 -5.75
C TYR A 2 3.88 7.98 -6.34
N ALA A 3 4.04 8.05 -7.67
CA ALA A 3 5.16 7.42 -8.36
C ALA A 3 6.54 7.98 -8.01
N LEU A 4 6.62 9.23 -7.53
CA LEU A 4 7.87 9.85 -7.09
C LEU A 4 8.12 9.65 -5.58
N GLY A 5 7.34 8.77 -4.94
CA GLY A 5 7.50 8.47 -3.52
C GLY A 5 7.10 9.62 -2.59
N ILE A 6 6.35 10.62 -3.06
CA ILE A 6 5.91 11.75 -2.23
C ILE A 6 4.76 11.30 -1.34
N ASP A 7 5.04 11.17 -0.04
CA ASP A 7 4.04 10.80 0.97
C ASP A 7 3.27 12.01 1.50
N ASN A 8 3.95 13.15 1.69
CA ASN A 8 3.39 14.35 2.30
C ASN A 8 3.57 15.56 1.38
N CYS A 9 2.47 16.16 0.93
CA CYS A 9 2.49 17.36 0.08
C CYS A 9 1.21 18.18 0.29
N LEU A 10 1.36 19.51 0.35
CA LEU A 10 0.24 20.44 0.25
C LEU A 10 0.09 20.86 -1.22
N ILE A 11 -1.09 20.63 -1.78
CA ILE A 11 -1.40 21.02 -3.15
C ILE A 11 -2.39 22.17 -3.12
N GLN A 12 -2.05 23.29 -3.75
CA GLN A 12 -2.91 24.47 -3.86
C GLN A 12 -3.21 24.75 -5.33
N VAL A 13 -4.49 24.97 -5.64
CA VAL A 13 -4.97 25.27 -6.99
C VAL A 13 -5.88 26.49 -6.90
N ASN A 14 -5.69 27.45 -7.80
CA ASN A 14 -6.45 28.70 -7.86
C ASN A 14 -7.63 28.63 -8.85
N GLY A 15 -8.12 27.42 -9.11
CA GLY A 15 -9.24 27.12 -10.00
C GLY A 15 -9.95 25.84 -9.56
N PRO A 16 -11.07 25.47 -10.20
CA PRO A 16 -11.85 24.29 -9.82
C PRO A 16 -11.19 22.96 -10.20
N GLU A 17 -10.18 22.98 -11.08
CA GLU A 17 -9.54 21.79 -11.66
C GLU A 17 -8.02 21.97 -11.75
N PHE A 18 -7.30 20.84 -11.80
CA PHE A 18 -5.88 20.83 -12.09
C PHE A 18 -5.62 21.19 -13.56
N PRO A 19 -4.52 21.89 -13.88
CA PRO A 19 -4.19 22.17 -15.26
C PRO A 19 -3.89 20.86 -16.01
N ILE A 20 -4.51 20.68 -17.18
CA ILE A 20 -4.35 19.48 -18.00
C ILE A 20 -2.95 19.39 -18.64
N LEU A 21 -2.29 20.54 -18.86
CA LEU A 21 -0.98 20.66 -19.50
C LEU A 21 -0.99 19.98 -20.89
N ASP A 22 -0.17 18.96 -21.11
CA ASP A 22 -0.12 18.16 -22.34
C ASP A 22 -0.99 16.89 -22.25
N GLY A 23 -1.75 16.71 -21.18
CA GLY A 23 -2.54 15.50 -20.91
C GLY A 23 -1.75 14.35 -20.30
N SER A 24 -0.47 14.54 -20.00
CA SER A 24 0.39 13.55 -19.35
C SER A 24 0.79 13.99 -17.94
N ALA A 25 1.56 13.15 -17.24
CA ALA A 25 2.15 13.50 -15.96
C ALA A 25 3.57 14.10 -16.09
N GLN A 26 4.16 14.14 -17.29
CA GLN A 26 5.58 14.44 -17.48
C GLN A 26 5.95 15.84 -16.98
N HIS A 27 5.09 16.84 -17.20
CA HIS A 27 5.33 18.20 -16.73
C HIS A 27 5.37 18.27 -15.19
N TYR A 28 4.43 17.59 -14.53
CA TYR A 28 4.42 17.50 -13.06
C TYR A 28 5.67 16.80 -12.54
N VAL A 29 6.09 15.72 -13.19
CA VAL A 29 7.30 14.96 -12.81
C VAL A 29 8.54 15.84 -12.89
N ARG A 30 8.72 16.59 -13.99
CA ARG A 30 9.86 17.49 -14.18
C ARG A 30 9.93 18.59 -13.12
N GLU A 31 8.80 19.24 -12.81
CA GLU A 31 8.79 20.32 -11.81
C GLU A 31 9.04 19.80 -10.40
N ILE A 32 8.53 18.62 -10.04
CA ILE A 32 8.82 17.99 -8.73
C ILE A 32 10.31 17.67 -8.62
N GLU A 33 10.93 17.14 -9.67
CA GLU A 33 12.37 16.82 -9.68
C GLU A 33 13.26 18.03 -9.57
N LYS A 34 12.86 19.12 -10.23
CA LYS A 34 13.57 20.40 -10.16
C LYS A 34 13.58 20.96 -8.74
N VAL A 35 12.51 20.75 -7.97
CA VAL A 35 12.41 21.17 -6.57
C VAL A 35 13.12 20.18 -5.63
N GLY A 36 13.02 18.89 -5.91
CA GLY A 36 13.58 17.82 -5.08
C GLY A 36 12.64 17.35 -3.97
N THR A 37 13.11 16.38 -3.17
CA THR A 37 12.38 15.78 -2.05
C THR A 37 13.11 16.01 -0.73
N ALA A 38 12.36 15.96 0.38
CA ALA A 38 12.92 16.03 1.72
C ALA A 38 12.54 14.77 2.50
N GLU A 39 13.54 14.05 2.99
CA GLU A 39 13.32 12.89 3.86
C GLU A 39 12.80 13.34 5.23
N GLN A 40 11.84 12.58 5.75
CA GLN A 40 11.28 12.82 7.07
C GLN A 40 11.75 11.73 8.01
N ASN A 41 11.92 12.04 9.30
CA ASN A 41 12.30 11.08 10.33
C ASN A 41 11.10 10.21 10.75
N ALA A 42 10.54 9.50 9.78
CA ALA A 42 9.42 8.57 9.94
C ALA A 42 9.56 7.46 8.89
N PHE A 43 9.22 6.22 9.29
CA PHE A 43 9.18 5.12 8.35
C PHE A 43 7.99 5.25 7.41
N LYS A 44 8.20 4.87 6.15
CA LYS A 44 7.13 4.78 5.17
C LYS A 44 6.24 3.57 5.48
N ASP A 45 4.96 3.83 5.69
CA ASP A 45 3.97 2.82 6.07
C ASP A 45 3.38 2.15 4.82
N PHE A 46 3.97 1.00 4.44
CA PHE A 46 3.51 0.21 3.32
C PHE A 46 2.40 -0.78 3.72
N TYR A 47 1.38 -0.89 2.90
CA TYR A 47 0.40 -1.97 3.00
C TYR A 47 0.84 -3.18 2.18
N ILE A 48 1.07 -4.32 2.85
CA ILE A 48 1.57 -5.55 2.23
C ILE A 48 0.38 -6.44 1.85
N ILE A 49 0.28 -6.83 0.58
CA ILE A 49 -0.74 -7.75 0.12
C ILE A 49 -0.34 -9.17 0.50
N LYS A 50 -1.18 -9.85 1.29
CA LYS A 50 -0.90 -11.20 1.82
C LYS A 50 -1.61 -12.32 1.09
N SER A 51 -2.74 -12.01 0.48
CA SER A 51 -3.56 -12.95 -0.27
C SER A 51 -4.11 -12.28 -1.53
N LYS A 52 -4.58 -13.10 -2.48
CA LYS A 52 -5.21 -12.59 -3.70
C LYS A 52 -6.47 -11.82 -3.34
N ILE A 53 -6.57 -10.59 -3.82
CA ILE A 53 -7.78 -9.77 -3.78
C ILE A 53 -8.27 -9.60 -5.22
N GLU A 54 -9.56 -9.81 -5.46
CA GLU A 54 -10.15 -9.67 -6.79
C GLU A 54 -11.42 -8.82 -6.70
N PHE A 55 -11.49 -7.83 -7.58
CA PHE A 55 -12.64 -6.96 -7.75
C PHE A 55 -13.07 -6.98 -9.20
N ARG A 56 -14.34 -7.29 -9.47
CA ARG A 56 -14.87 -7.43 -10.82
C ARG A 56 -16.19 -6.68 -10.95
N ASP A 57 -16.34 -5.95 -12.05
CA ASP A 57 -17.58 -5.33 -12.46
C ASP A 57 -18.20 -6.16 -13.58
N GLU A 58 -19.21 -6.97 -13.24
CA GLU A 58 -19.84 -7.89 -14.19
C GLU A 58 -20.58 -7.18 -15.34
N THR A 59 -20.91 -5.90 -15.18
CA THR A 59 -21.62 -5.14 -16.23
C THR A 59 -20.66 -4.72 -17.34
N THR A 60 -19.45 -4.31 -16.95
CA THR A 60 -18.45 -3.80 -17.91
C THR A 60 -17.41 -4.85 -18.30
N GLY A 61 -17.32 -5.96 -17.55
CA GLY A 61 -16.25 -6.95 -17.68
C GLY A 61 -14.89 -6.46 -17.16
N SER A 62 -14.87 -5.30 -16.48
CA SER A 62 -13.65 -4.73 -15.91
C SER A 62 -13.27 -5.45 -14.63
N SER A 63 -11.97 -5.64 -14.40
CA SER A 63 -11.49 -6.26 -13.16
C SER A 63 -10.16 -5.70 -12.70
N ILE A 64 -9.94 -5.75 -11.39
CA ILE A 64 -8.68 -5.44 -10.73
C ILE A 64 -8.35 -6.62 -9.81
N ILE A 65 -7.21 -7.25 -10.06
CA ILE A 65 -6.66 -8.32 -9.23
C ILE A 65 -5.41 -7.78 -8.56
N VAL A 66 -5.26 -8.04 -7.27
CA VAL A 66 -4.04 -7.76 -6.52
C VAL A 66 -3.48 -9.06 -5.96
N LEU A 67 -2.20 -9.27 -6.20
CA LEU A 67 -1.46 -10.46 -5.79
C LEU A 67 -0.36 -10.08 -4.80
N PRO A 68 -0.02 -10.98 -3.85
CA PRO A 68 1.15 -10.81 -2.99
C PRO A 68 2.43 -10.68 -3.82
N ASP A 69 3.21 -9.63 -3.53
CA ASP A 69 4.52 -9.38 -4.12
C ASP A 69 5.31 -8.46 -3.15
N ASP A 70 6.63 -8.61 -3.11
CA ASP A 70 7.49 -7.83 -2.21
C ASP A 70 7.67 -6.39 -2.72
N ASN A 71 7.43 -6.17 -4.02
CA ASN A 71 7.50 -4.88 -4.70
C ASN A 71 6.14 -4.47 -5.29
N PHE A 72 6.00 -3.20 -5.64
CA PHE A 72 4.84 -2.73 -6.40
C PHE A 72 5.09 -2.95 -7.89
N SER A 73 4.19 -3.66 -8.57
CA SER A 73 4.14 -3.69 -10.02
C SER A 73 2.70 -3.62 -10.52
N LEU A 74 2.51 -3.12 -11.74
CA LEU A 74 1.20 -2.87 -12.31
C LEU A 74 1.14 -3.28 -13.78
N HIS A 75 0.19 -4.15 -14.10
CA HIS A 75 -0.12 -4.60 -15.45
C HIS A 75 -1.51 -4.08 -15.82
N VAL A 76 -1.62 -3.45 -16.98
CA VAL A 76 -2.88 -2.98 -17.54
C VAL A 76 -3.13 -3.65 -18.88
N LEU A 77 -4.32 -4.21 -19.04
CA LEU A 77 -4.86 -4.70 -20.30
C LEU A 77 -6.05 -3.85 -20.69
N ILE A 78 -5.99 -3.18 -21.83
CA ILE A 78 -7.13 -2.45 -22.41
C ILE A 78 -7.67 -3.21 -23.62
N SER A 79 -9.00 -3.21 -23.73
CA SER A 79 -9.76 -3.86 -24.79
C SER A 79 -10.95 -2.98 -25.08
N TYR A 80 -11.05 -2.50 -26.31
CA TYR A 80 -12.17 -1.67 -26.78
C TYR A 80 -12.90 -2.48 -27.85
N ASP A 81 -13.97 -3.17 -27.45
CA ASP A 81 -14.61 -4.23 -28.24
C ASP A 81 -15.08 -3.78 -29.65
N GLU A 82 -15.34 -2.47 -29.85
CA GLU A 82 -15.82 -1.90 -31.12
C GLU A 82 -14.78 -1.03 -31.85
N SER A 83 -13.57 -0.88 -31.28
CA SER A 83 -12.56 0.01 -31.84
C SER A 83 -11.78 -0.68 -32.97
N THR A 84 -11.76 -0.03 -34.13
CA THR A 84 -10.97 -0.47 -35.30
C THR A 84 -9.55 0.12 -35.31
N ILE A 85 -9.28 1.11 -34.45
CA ILE A 85 -8.03 1.88 -34.44
C ILE A 85 -7.11 1.48 -33.28
N ILE A 86 -7.68 1.31 -32.07
CA ILE A 86 -6.96 0.80 -30.91
C ILE A 86 -7.20 -0.72 -30.83
N PRO A 87 -6.19 -1.56 -31.13
CA PRO A 87 -6.27 -2.99 -30.86
C PRO A 87 -6.18 -3.25 -29.34
N ASN A 88 -6.32 -4.52 -28.94
CA ASN A 88 -5.99 -4.89 -27.56
C ASN A 88 -4.53 -4.55 -27.27
N GLN A 89 -4.30 -3.77 -26.23
CA GLN A 89 -2.98 -3.32 -25.83
C GLN A 89 -2.75 -3.67 -24.37
N PHE A 90 -1.49 -3.97 -24.07
CA PHE A 90 -1.02 -4.14 -22.70
C PHE A 90 0.06 -3.11 -22.39
N ALA A 91 0.13 -2.71 -21.12
CA ALA A 91 1.21 -1.91 -20.57
C ALA A 91 1.60 -2.49 -19.21
N THR A 92 2.88 -2.49 -18.90
CA THR A 92 3.44 -3.02 -17.66
C THR A 92 4.37 -1.99 -17.05
N LEU A 93 4.40 -1.95 -15.72
CA LEU A 93 5.39 -1.23 -14.93
C LEU A 93 5.87 -2.19 -13.85
N GLU A 94 7.09 -2.70 -13.97
CA GLU A 94 7.65 -3.68 -13.03
C GLU A 94 8.30 -2.99 -11.83
N ASN A 95 8.89 -1.81 -12.03
CA ASN A 95 9.42 -0.97 -10.97
C ASN A 95 8.91 0.46 -11.07
N MET A 96 8.50 1.05 -9.94
CA MET A 96 8.06 2.44 -9.87
C MET A 96 9.16 3.44 -10.30
N ASP A 97 10.43 3.10 -10.14
CA ASP A 97 11.55 3.94 -10.58
C ASP A 97 11.54 4.21 -12.10
N GLU A 98 10.95 3.29 -12.88
CA GLU A 98 10.84 3.40 -14.34
C GLU A 98 9.70 4.32 -14.79
N PHE A 99 8.78 4.68 -13.89
CA PHE A 99 7.58 5.47 -14.19
C PHE A 99 7.89 6.74 -14.98
N ARG A 100 8.98 7.44 -14.62
CA ARG A 100 9.42 8.68 -15.27
C ARG A 100 9.64 8.47 -16.78
N ASN A 101 10.37 7.42 -17.13
CA ASN A 101 10.85 7.20 -18.49
C ASN A 101 9.82 6.46 -19.34
N GLU A 102 9.00 5.63 -18.68
CA GLU A 102 8.11 4.69 -19.37
C GLU A 102 6.66 5.14 -19.43
N ILE A 103 6.16 5.85 -18.43
CA ILE A 103 4.72 6.07 -18.26
C ILE A 103 4.38 7.56 -18.24
N ALA A 104 5.23 8.39 -17.63
CA ALA A 104 4.89 9.78 -17.31
C ALA A 104 4.46 10.63 -18.52
N ALA A 105 5.03 10.40 -19.71
CA ALA A 105 4.68 11.15 -20.93
C ALA A 105 3.46 10.61 -21.70
N SER A 106 2.74 9.63 -21.14
CA SER A 106 1.58 9.03 -21.81
C SER A 106 0.37 9.95 -21.69
N ARG A 107 -0.05 10.53 -22.80
CA ARG A 107 -1.13 11.52 -22.84
C ARG A 107 -2.50 10.87 -22.73
N THR A 108 -3.45 11.62 -22.19
CA THR A 108 -4.85 11.22 -22.18
C THR A 108 -5.39 11.10 -23.59
N PHE A 109 -6.52 10.41 -23.74
CA PHE A 109 -7.10 10.16 -25.05
C PHE A 109 -8.62 10.18 -25.01
N VAL A 110 -9.21 10.53 -26.14
CA VAL A 110 -10.66 10.62 -26.31
C VAL A 110 -11.04 10.13 -27.70
N PHE A 111 -12.18 9.45 -27.78
CA PHE A 111 -12.75 9.10 -29.08
C PHE A 111 -13.61 10.24 -29.60
N VAL A 112 -13.54 10.52 -30.89
CA VAL A 112 -14.34 11.59 -31.52
C VAL A 112 -15.85 11.42 -31.27
N ARG A 113 -16.34 10.17 -31.24
CA ARG A 113 -17.76 9.84 -30.94
C ARG A 113 -18.21 10.29 -29.54
N GLU A 114 -17.28 10.55 -28.63
CA GLU A 114 -17.55 10.97 -27.25
C GLU A 114 -17.50 12.50 -27.09
N ILE A 115 -16.88 13.23 -28.02
CA ILE A 115 -16.66 14.68 -27.91
C ILE A 115 -17.99 15.45 -27.89
N GLU A 116 -18.89 15.19 -28.83
CA GLU A 116 -20.17 15.91 -28.93
C GLU A 116 -21.08 15.73 -27.70
N PRO A 117 -21.27 14.52 -27.15
CA PRO A 117 -21.94 14.33 -25.86
C PRO A 117 -21.27 15.08 -24.71
N LEU A 118 -19.94 15.07 -24.63
CA LEU A 118 -19.18 15.74 -23.56
C LEU A 118 -19.32 17.27 -23.65
N LEU A 119 -19.24 17.84 -24.85
CA LEU A 119 -19.46 19.27 -25.08
C LEU A 119 -20.88 19.70 -24.73
N SER A 120 -21.87 18.88 -25.10
CA SER A 120 -23.29 19.12 -24.77
C SER A 120 -23.54 19.10 -23.26
N ALA A 121 -22.78 18.30 -22.51
CA ALA A 121 -22.77 18.29 -21.05
C ALA A 121 -21.95 19.43 -20.42
N GLY A 122 -21.33 20.30 -21.24
CA GLY A 122 -20.51 21.42 -20.78
C GLY A 122 -19.12 21.00 -20.25
N LEU A 123 -18.66 19.79 -20.59
CA LEU A 123 -17.34 19.27 -20.26
C LEU A 123 -16.31 19.60 -21.37
N ILE A 124 -15.04 19.27 -21.15
CA ILE A 124 -13.93 19.38 -22.12
C ILE A 124 -13.72 20.75 -22.80
N LYS A 125 -14.14 21.84 -22.14
CA LYS A 125 -14.02 23.23 -22.66
C LYS A 125 -12.58 23.70 -22.92
N GLY A 126 -11.59 23.02 -22.36
CA GLY A 126 -10.17 23.27 -22.57
C GLY A 126 -9.45 22.17 -23.37
N GLY A 127 -10.17 21.23 -23.97
CA GLY A 127 -9.58 20.16 -24.78
C GLY A 127 -9.00 20.69 -26.09
N ASP A 128 -7.81 20.22 -26.45
CA ASP A 128 -7.09 20.57 -27.68
C ASP A 128 -6.29 19.35 -28.18
N LEU A 129 -5.92 19.32 -29.47
CA LEU A 129 -5.11 18.28 -30.09
C LEU A 129 -3.70 18.16 -29.48
N ASP A 130 -3.25 19.18 -28.75
CA ASP A 130 -1.97 19.17 -28.03
C ASP A 130 -2.04 18.56 -26.63
N ASN A 131 -3.24 18.43 -26.03
CA ASN A 131 -3.41 17.94 -24.66
C ASN A 131 -4.14 16.59 -24.55
N ALA A 132 -4.62 16.02 -25.65
CA ALA A 132 -5.21 14.70 -25.68
C ALA A 132 -5.00 14.04 -27.04
N ILE A 133 -4.78 12.72 -27.05
CA ILE A 133 -4.81 11.91 -28.26
C ILE A 133 -6.27 11.80 -28.72
N VAL A 134 -6.54 12.24 -29.94
CA VAL A 134 -7.89 12.24 -30.51
C VAL A 134 -8.01 11.13 -31.53
N ILE A 135 -8.90 10.17 -31.26
CA ILE A 135 -9.07 8.95 -32.04
C ILE A 135 -10.37 9.02 -32.84
N TYR A 136 -10.24 9.01 -34.16
CA TYR A 136 -11.36 9.03 -35.09
C TYR A 136 -11.51 7.69 -35.80
N GLU A 137 -12.50 6.93 -35.39
CA GLU A 137 -12.74 5.55 -35.87
C GLU A 137 -14.11 5.34 -36.52
N ARG A 138 -15.04 6.28 -36.34
CA ARG A 138 -16.40 6.22 -36.90
C ARG A 138 -16.57 7.33 -37.91
N LYS A 139 -16.68 6.95 -39.18
CA LYS A 139 -16.85 7.91 -40.27
C LYS A 139 -18.11 8.77 -40.06
N MET A 140 -17.95 10.08 -40.21
CA MET A 140 -19.04 11.06 -40.27
C MET A 140 -19.07 11.78 -41.62
N SER A 141 -20.14 12.52 -41.90
CA SER A 141 -20.18 13.39 -43.08
C SER A 141 -19.16 14.52 -42.94
N GLN A 142 -18.65 15.03 -44.06
CA GLN A 142 -17.72 16.18 -44.06
C GLN A 142 -18.34 17.39 -43.34
N GLU A 143 -19.63 17.64 -43.57
CA GLU A 143 -20.35 18.73 -42.90
C GLU A 143 -20.36 18.60 -41.36
N ASN A 144 -20.56 17.39 -40.83
CA ASN A 144 -20.54 17.18 -39.38
C ASN A 144 -19.12 17.26 -38.82
N TYR A 145 -18.12 16.82 -39.58
CA TYR A 145 -16.72 16.96 -39.21
C TYR A 145 -16.34 18.44 -39.12
N ASP A 146 -16.66 19.24 -40.13
CA ASP A 146 -16.33 20.67 -40.18
C ASP A 146 -17.01 21.43 -39.03
N LYS A 147 -18.27 21.11 -38.73
CA LYS A 147 -18.97 21.67 -37.55
C LYS A 147 -18.24 21.35 -36.24
N LEU A 148 -17.81 20.10 -36.06
CA LEU A 148 -17.07 19.71 -34.87
C LEU A 148 -15.70 20.39 -34.81
N ALA A 149 -15.00 20.49 -35.94
CA ALA A 149 -13.72 21.16 -36.06
C ALA A 149 -13.84 22.65 -35.71
N ASP A 150 -14.90 23.32 -36.17
CA ASP A 150 -15.19 24.73 -35.84
C ASP A 150 -15.46 24.92 -34.33
N ILE A 151 -16.24 24.02 -33.72
CA ILE A 151 -16.53 24.07 -32.28
C ILE A 151 -15.24 23.89 -31.47
N MET A 152 -14.40 22.93 -31.87
CA MET A 152 -13.12 22.63 -31.23
C MET A 152 -12.00 23.60 -31.62
N ARG A 153 -12.24 24.50 -32.59
CA ARG A 153 -11.28 25.47 -33.15
C ARG A 153 -10.02 24.81 -33.74
N VAL A 154 -10.20 23.68 -34.40
CA VAL A 154 -9.12 22.94 -35.07
C VAL A 154 -9.25 23.03 -36.61
N PRO A 155 -8.17 22.86 -37.38
CA PRO A 155 -8.23 22.91 -38.83
C PRO A 155 -9.16 21.85 -39.43
N HIS A 156 -9.87 22.20 -40.50
CA HIS A 156 -10.66 21.25 -41.27
C HIS A 156 -9.74 20.20 -41.91
N MET A 157 -10.20 18.95 -41.92
CA MET A 157 -9.51 17.82 -42.53
C MET A 157 -10.50 16.96 -43.29
N ASP A 158 -9.97 16.12 -44.18
CA ASP A 158 -10.76 15.14 -44.91
C ASP A 158 -11.37 14.11 -43.94
N ALA A 159 -12.70 14.14 -43.80
CA ALA A 159 -13.46 13.27 -42.90
C ALA A 159 -13.36 11.78 -43.27
N SER A 160 -12.79 11.42 -44.43
CA SER A 160 -12.48 10.04 -44.80
C SER A 160 -11.21 9.49 -44.14
N ARG A 161 -10.31 10.37 -43.65
CA ARG A 161 -9.06 9.99 -43.00
C ARG A 161 -9.28 9.63 -41.53
N MET A 162 -9.53 8.35 -41.27
CA MET A 162 -9.64 7.78 -39.92
C MET A 162 -8.26 7.51 -39.29
N GLY A 163 -8.22 7.45 -37.95
CA GLY A 163 -7.01 7.21 -37.16
C GLY A 163 -6.79 8.27 -36.08
N TYR A 164 -5.52 8.54 -35.77
CA TYR A 164 -5.12 9.60 -34.84
C TYR A 164 -5.10 10.95 -35.55
N ILE A 165 -5.80 11.95 -35.01
CA ILE A 165 -5.94 13.29 -35.63
C ILE A 165 -4.85 14.27 -35.16
N ASN A 166 -4.07 13.91 -34.13
CA ASN A 166 -3.07 14.76 -33.52
C ASN A 166 -1.98 15.25 -34.50
N HIS A 167 -1.50 16.48 -34.27
CA HIS A 167 -0.35 17.02 -35.01
C HIS A 167 0.98 16.35 -34.63
N LYS A 168 1.06 15.83 -33.41
CA LYS A 168 2.23 15.11 -32.88
C LYS A 168 1.98 13.61 -32.92
N PRO A 169 2.97 12.80 -33.31
CA PRO A 169 2.84 11.35 -33.27
C PRO A 169 2.65 10.84 -31.83
N LEU A 170 2.26 9.58 -31.71
CA LEU A 170 2.29 8.89 -30.43
C LEU A 170 3.73 8.78 -29.92
N VAL A 171 3.91 8.90 -28.61
CA VAL A 171 5.20 8.66 -27.95
C VAL A 171 5.51 7.17 -27.95
N TRP A 172 4.49 6.34 -27.77
CA TRP A 172 4.58 4.87 -27.83
C TRP A 172 3.43 4.28 -28.65
N SER A 173 3.66 3.13 -29.28
CA SER A 173 2.61 2.41 -30.00
C SER A 173 1.44 1.98 -29.10
N ASN A 174 1.69 1.79 -27.79
CA ASN A 174 0.70 1.46 -26.76
C ASN A 174 0.42 2.61 -25.79
N GLU A 175 0.54 3.87 -26.23
CA GLU A 175 0.38 5.07 -25.36
C GLU A 175 -0.97 5.09 -24.62
N CYS A 176 -2.06 4.60 -25.24
CA CYS A 176 -3.37 4.50 -24.59
C CYS A 176 -3.36 3.54 -23.39
N ALA A 177 -2.72 2.38 -23.51
CA ALA A 177 -2.57 1.43 -22.41
C ALA A 177 -1.68 2.00 -21.28
N ARG A 178 -0.58 2.67 -21.66
CA ARG A 178 0.32 3.34 -20.70
C ARG A 178 -0.37 4.49 -19.96
N HIS A 179 -1.23 5.25 -20.64
CA HIS A 179 -2.05 6.27 -19.98
C HIS A 179 -3.07 5.66 -19.01
N LYS A 180 -3.72 4.54 -19.38
CA LYS A 180 -4.59 3.83 -18.43
C LYS A 180 -3.84 3.26 -17.24
N LEU A 181 -2.58 2.87 -17.42
CA LEU A 181 -1.67 2.53 -16.31
C LEU A 181 -1.41 3.75 -15.41
N LEU A 182 -1.13 4.92 -15.99
CA LEU A 182 -1.00 6.19 -15.27
C LEU A 182 -2.26 6.51 -14.45
N ASP A 183 -3.45 6.41 -15.06
CA ASP A 183 -4.74 6.62 -14.40
C ASP A 183 -4.91 5.69 -13.18
N VAL A 184 -4.61 4.40 -13.35
CA VAL A 184 -4.70 3.40 -12.28
C VAL A 184 -3.75 3.75 -11.14
N ILE A 185 -2.51 4.17 -11.42
CA ILE A 185 -1.57 4.64 -10.38
C ILE A 185 -2.16 5.83 -9.61
N GLY A 186 -2.73 6.80 -10.33
CA GLY A 186 -3.34 8.00 -9.74
C GLY A 186 -4.53 7.66 -8.84
N ASP A 187 -5.46 6.83 -9.32
CA ASP A 187 -6.65 6.43 -8.57
C ASP A 187 -6.29 5.59 -7.33
N LEU A 188 -5.30 4.69 -7.45
CA LEU A 188 -4.84 3.88 -6.32
C LEU A 188 -4.12 4.69 -5.24
N ALA A 189 -3.52 5.83 -5.60
CA ALA A 189 -2.93 6.74 -4.61
C ALA A 189 -3.98 7.25 -3.59
N LEU A 190 -5.28 7.25 -3.95
CA LEU A 190 -6.37 7.65 -3.05
C LEU A 190 -6.61 6.67 -1.88
N ILE A 191 -5.99 5.50 -1.92
CA ILE A 191 -5.96 4.56 -0.80
C ILE A 191 -5.29 5.21 0.42
N GLY A 192 -4.28 6.04 0.18
CA GLY A 192 -3.57 6.80 1.21
C GLY A 192 -2.46 6.03 1.94
N LYS A 193 -2.14 4.80 1.50
CA LYS A 193 -0.92 4.07 1.88
C LYS A 193 -0.31 3.44 0.62
N PRO A 194 1.02 3.48 0.42
CA PRO A 194 1.68 2.77 -0.66
C PRO A 194 1.50 1.25 -0.52
N ILE A 195 1.27 0.56 -1.64
CA ILE A 195 1.02 -0.88 -1.65
C ILE A 195 2.29 -1.64 -2.04
N LYS A 196 2.56 -2.76 -1.37
CA LYS A 196 3.47 -3.82 -1.84
C LYS A 196 2.65 -5.00 -2.35
N GLY A 197 2.74 -5.25 -3.64
CA GLY A 197 1.90 -6.22 -4.33
C GLY A 197 1.84 -5.93 -5.83
N ARG A 198 1.47 -6.96 -6.59
CA ARG A 198 1.26 -6.86 -8.03
C ARG A 198 -0.19 -6.61 -8.36
N ILE A 199 -0.46 -5.60 -9.16
CA ILE A 199 -1.80 -5.23 -9.60
C ILE A 199 -1.96 -5.61 -11.07
N ILE A 200 -3.06 -6.27 -11.40
CA ILE A 200 -3.43 -6.62 -12.76
C ILE A 200 -4.82 -6.04 -13.01
N ALA A 201 -4.91 -5.03 -13.87
CA ALA A 201 -6.16 -4.35 -14.19
C ALA A 201 -6.56 -4.65 -15.64
N THR A 202 -7.75 -5.23 -15.82
CA THR A 202 -8.33 -5.53 -17.13
C THR A 202 -9.49 -4.58 -17.40
N ARG A 203 -9.45 -3.91 -18.56
CA ARG A 203 -10.40 -2.85 -18.95
C ARG A 203 -10.58 -1.80 -17.84
N PRO A 204 -9.49 -1.24 -17.26
CA PRO A 204 -9.61 -0.33 -16.13
C PRO A 204 -10.32 0.99 -16.51
N GLY A 205 -10.94 1.60 -15.51
CA GLY A 205 -11.54 2.93 -15.60
C GLY A 205 -11.76 3.53 -14.22
N HIS A 206 -11.92 4.85 -14.14
CA HIS A 206 -11.99 5.55 -12.85
C HIS A 206 -13.05 4.99 -11.90
N THR A 207 -14.22 4.57 -12.42
CA THR A 207 -15.29 4.01 -11.59
C THR A 207 -14.87 2.75 -10.84
N ILE A 208 -14.27 1.77 -11.53
CA ILE A 208 -13.82 0.52 -10.88
C ILE A 208 -12.60 0.77 -10.01
N ASN A 209 -11.64 1.57 -10.48
CA ASN A 209 -10.44 1.93 -9.72
C ASN A 209 -10.81 2.60 -8.38
N ASN A 210 -11.75 3.56 -8.40
CA ASN A 210 -12.21 4.25 -7.19
C ASN A 210 -13.00 3.34 -6.26
N LYS A 211 -13.88 2.46 -6.79
CA LYS A 211 -14.58 1.46 -5.97
C LYS A 211 -13.58 0.55 -5.26
N PHE A 212 -12.59 0.04 -5.99
CA PHE A 212 -11.52 -0.79 -5.47
C PHE A 212 -10.69 -0.04 -4.41
N ALA A 213 -10.21 1.17 -4.71
CA ALA A 213 -9.45 1.99 -3.77
C ALA A 213 -10.21 2.27 -2.47
N ARG A 214 -11.52 2.55 -2.55
CA ARG A 214 -12.38 2.74 -1.37
C ARG A 214 -12.51 1.47 -0.53
N GLN A 215 -12.67 0.31 -1.17
CA GLN A 215 -12.73 -0.97 -0.47
C GLN A 215 -11.40 -1.28 0.23
N MET A 216 -10.28 -1.17 -0.50
CA MET A 216 -8.94 -1.34 0.07
C MET A 216 -8.71 -0.41 1.25
N ARG A 217 -9.06 0.87 1.12
CA ARG A 217 -8.93 1.83 2.22
C ARG A 217 -9.76 1.44 3.46
N LYS A 218 -10.94 0.86 3.27
CA LYS A 218 -11.78 0.35 4.37
C LYS A 218 -11.12 -0.86 5.03
N GLU A 219 -10.60 -1.80 4.26
CA GLU A 219 -9.88 -2.98 4.77
C GLU A 219 -8.61 -2.58 5.52
N ILE A 220 -7.81 -1.67 4.95
CA ILE A 220 -6.61 -1.11 5.59
C ILE A 220 -6.95 -0.46 6.93
N ARG A 221 -8.04 0.30 7.01
CA ARG A 221 -8.48 0.92 8.28
C ARG A 221 -8.95 -0.10 9.31
N LEU A 222 -9.57 -1.20 8.88
CA LEU A 222 -10.00 -2.28 9.78
C LEU A 222 -8.80 -3.10 10.29
N HIS A 223 -7.77 -3.23 9.46
CA HIS A 223 -6.53 -3.96 9.72
C HIS A 223 -5.34 -3.01 9.77
N ASP A 224 -5.47 -1.90 10.51
CA ASP A 224 -4.46 -0.82 10.52
C ASP A 224 -3.07 -1.33 10.95
N VAL A 225 -3.04 -2.42 11.71
CA VAL A 225 -1.83 -3.20 11.97
C VAL A 225 -1.96 -4.58 11.35
N GLN A 226 -1.09 -4.87 10.38
CA GLN A 226 -1.00 -6.17 9.74
C GLN A 226 -0.17 -7.12 10.61
N ALA A 227 -0.61 -8.38 10.71
CA ALA A 227 0.19 -9.41 11.35
C ALA A 227 1.58 -9.52 10.68
N PRO A 228 2.68 -9.71 11.43
CA PRO A 228 3.98 -9.97 10.83
C PRO A 228 3.98 -11.22 9.94
N ARG A 229 4.85 -11.26 8.93
CA ARG A 229 5.09 -12.49 8.15
C ARG A 229 5.95 -13.43 9.00
N TYR A 230 5.56 -14.69 9.08
CA TYR A 230 6.34 -15.72 9.75
C TYR A 230 6.56 -16.91 8.82
N ASN A 231 7.82 -17.16 8.48
CA ASN A 231 8.25 -18.33 7.71
C ASN A 231 9.05 -19.26 8.64
N CYS A 232 8.56 -20.48 8.86
CA CYS A 232 9.24 -21.43 9.75
C CYS A 232 10.55 -21.99 9.18
N ASN A 233 10.83 -21.77 7.89
CA ASN A 233 12.08 -22.19 7.24
C ASN A 233 13.20 -21.14 7.33
N GLU A 234 12.88 -19.92 7.77
CA GLU A 234 13.88 -18.86 7.96
C GLU A 234 14.51 -18.95 9.35
N GLU A 235 15.83 -18.70 9.41
CA GLU A 235 16.55 -18.64 10.68
C GLU A 235 16.08 -17.42 11.50
N PRO A 236 15.93 -17.55 12.83
CA PRO A 236 15.58 -16.43 13.67
C PRO A 236 16.73 -15.42 13.79
N VAL A 237 16.38 -14.13 13.92
CA VAL A 237 17.32 -13.08 14.30
C VAL A 237 17.89 -13.32 15.70
N LEU A 238 17.05 -13.74 16.65
CA LEU A 238 17.49 -14.23 17.96
C LEU A 238 16.80 -15.56 18.26
N ASP A 239 17.59 -16.60 18.50
CA ASP A 239 17.10 -17.88 18.98
C ASP A 239 16.87 -17.86 20.51
N ILE A 240 16.36 -18.97 21.05
CA ILE A 240 16.10 -19.10 22.49
C ILE A 240 17.35 -18.91 23.34
N ASN A 241 18.52 -19.35 22.86
CA ASN A 241 19.76 -19.26 23.63
C ASN A 241 20.22 -17.82 23.74
N ARG A 242 20.18 -17.08 22.63
CA ARG A 242 20.50 -15.67 22.63
C ARG A 242 19.51 -14.85 23.47
N ILE A 243 18.22 -15.18 23.43
CA ILE A 243 17.22 -14.56 24.30
C ILE A 243 17.55 -14.82 25.79
N ARG A 244 18.03 -16.00 26.16
CA ARG A 244 18.42 -16.34 27.56
C ARG A 244 19.59 -15.53 28.07
N GLU A 245 20.50 -15.14 27.19
CA GLU A 245 21.65 -14.29 27.52
C GLU A 245 21.21 -12.85 27.78
N LEU A 246 20.22 -12.37 27.01
CA LEU A 246 19.74 -10.98 27.07
C LEU A 246 18.69 -10.76 28.17
N LEU A 247 17.77 -11.71 28.36
CA LEU A 247 16.71 -11.61 29.36
C LEU A 247 17.03 -12.45 30.60
N PRO A 248 16.73 -11.96 31.81
CA PRO A 248 16.91 -12.72 33.05
C PRO A 248 15.84 -13.81 33.26
N HIS A 249 14.72 -13.74 32.54
CA HIS A 249 13.60 -14.69 32.67
C HIS A 249 14.04 -16.13 32.40
N ARG A 250 13.51 -17.08 33.18
CA ARG A 250 13.73 -18.53 33.01
C ARG A 250 12.40 -19.25 33.09
N TYR A 251 12.35 -20.48 32.58
CA TYR A 251 11.18 -21.34 32.73
C TYR A 251 10.70 -21.36 34.20
N PRO A 252 9.38 -21.21 34.47
CA PRO A 252 8.27 -21.18 33.51
C PRO A 252 7.89 -19.79 32.95
N PHE A 253 8.68 -18.74 33.21
CA PHE A 253 8.35 -17.35 32.86
C PHE A 253 9.11 -16.80 31.65
N GLN A 254 10.05 -17.53 31.06
CA GLN A 254 10.59 -17.16 29.75
C GLN A 254 9.60 -17.63 28.68
N LEU A 255 8.82 -16.71 28.13
CA LEU A 255 7.66 -17.03 27.28
C LEU A 255 7.95 -16.92 25.78
N VAL A 256 8.95 -16.12 25.41
CA VAL A 256 9.32 -15.86 24.01
C VAL A 256 10.31 -16.91 23.54
N ASP A 257 10.01 -17.55 22.40
CA ASP A 257 10.84 -18.63 21.87
C ASP A 257 11.94 -18.13 20.93
N LYS A 258 11.62 -17.13 20.10
CA LYS A 258 12.54 -16.54 19.14
C LYS A 258 12.10 -15.15 18.70
N VAL A 259 13.02 -14.41 18.12
CA VAL A 259 12.76 -13.12 17.43
C VAL A 259 13.06 -13.31 15.95
N ILE A 260 12.12 -12.89 15.11
CA ILE A 260 12.21 -13.06 13.64
C ILE A 260 12.49 -11.74 12.91
N GLU A 261 12.32 -10.61 13.57
CA GLU A 261 12.57 -9.29 12.98
C GLU A 261 12.95 -8.30 14.07
N ILE A 262 13.99 -7.50 13.83
CA ILE A 262 14.41 -6.41 14.72
C ILE A 262 14.76 -5.20 13.86
N SER A 263 14.21 -4.05 14.22
CA SER A 263 14.55 -2.74 13.68
C SER A 263 14.98 -1.81 14.82
N ALA A 264 15.27 -0.55 14.50
CA ALA A 264 15.61 0.48 15.48
C ALA A 264 14.43 0.83 16.41
N ASN A 265 13.19 0.69 15.94
CA ASN A 265 11.99 1.13 16.67
C ASN A 265 10.91 0.06 16.84
N TYR A 266 11.05 -1.13 16.25
CA TYR A 266 10.11 -2.23 16.46
C TYR A 266 10.83 -3.59 16.43
N ILE A 267 10.13 -4.59 16.95
CA ILE A 267 10.59 -5.98 17.04
C ILE A 267 9.42 -6.94 16.81
N VAL A 268 9.71 -8.12 16.29
CA VAL A 268 8.75 -9.21 16.15
C VAL A 268 9.24 -10.47 16.86
N GLY A 269 8.56 -10.82 17.96
CA GLY A 269 8.80 -12.04 18.71
C GLY A 269 7.77 -13.12 18.42
N VAL A 270 8.17 -14.38 18.62
CA VAL A 270 7.33 -15.57 18.41
C VAL A 270 7.21 -16.34 19.71
N LYS A 271 5.99 -16.77 20.02
CA LYS A 271 5.69 -17.74 21.08
C LYS A 271 4.83 -18.86 20.51
N ASN A 272 5.29 -20.09 20.66
CA ASN A 272 4.49 -21.28 20.44
C ASN A 272 3.72 -21.58 21.72
N VAL A 273 2.44 -21.90 21.57
CA VAL A 273 1.55 -22.21 22.69
C VAL A 273 1.38 -23.71 22.75
N THR A 274 1.94 -24.35 23.77
CA THR A 274 1.87 -25.82 23.91
C THR A 274 1.04 -26.23 25.12
N VAL A 275 0.27 -27.31 24.99
CA VAL A 275 -0.59 -27.82 26.07
C VAL A 275 0.20 -28.17 27.34
N ASN A 276 1.50 -28.44 27.19
CA ASN A 276 2.40 -28.77 28.29
C ASN A 276 2.80 -27.56 29.16
N GLU A 277 2.37 -26.34 28.82
CA GLU A 277 2.67 -25.17 29.65
C GLU A 277 1.92 -25.22 30.99
N PRO A 278 2.58 -24.89 32.11
CA PRO A 278 2.06 -25.18 33.45
C PRO A 278 0.75 -24.46 33.77
N PHE A 279 0.46 -23.32 33.13
CA PHE A 279 -0.77 -22.58 33.37
C PHE A 279 -2.01 -23.30 32.82
N PHE A 280 -1.91 -24.20 31.84
CA PHE A 280 -3.07 -24.94 31.34
C PHE A 280 -3.63 -25.97 32.34
N GLN A 281 -2.84 -26.37 33.35
CA GLN A 281 -3.31 -27.27 34.40
C GLN A 281 -4.31 -26.59 35.35
N GLY A 282 -4.21 -25.28 35.53
CA GLY A 282 -5.05 -24.51 36.47
C GLY A 282 -5.95 -23.46 35.81
N HIS A 283 -5.60 -22.96 34.63
CA HIS A 283 -6.35 -21.92 33.92
C HIS A 283 -7.37 -22.56 32.96
N PHE A 284 -8.54 -22.91 33.52
CA PHE A 284 -9.66 -23.61 32.89
C PHE A 284 -9.31 -25.00 32.35
N PRO A 285 -9.24 -26.05 33.21
CA PRO A 285 -8.79 -27.38 32.81
C PRO A 285 -9.60 -28.05 31.68
N GLN A 286 -10.90 -27.76 31.58
CA GLN A 286 -11.78 -28.29 30.55
C GLN A 286 -11.82 -27.43 29.28
N GLU A 287 -11.22 -26.24 29.32
CA GLU A 287 -11.22 -25.27 28.22
C GLU A 287 -9.87 -24.55 28.18
N PRO A 288 -8.79 -25.23 27.74
CA PRO A 288 -7.44 -24.71 27.85
C PRO A 288 -7.28 -23.42 27.05
N VAL A 289 -7.05 -22.32 27.75
CA VAL A 289 -6.86 -20.99 27.17
C VAL A 289 -5.65 -20.31 27.82
N MET A 290 -4.79 -19.67 27.03
CA MET A 290 -3.64 -18.94 27.58
C MET A 290 -4.12 -17.69 28.33
N PRO A 291 -3.73 -17.48 29.61
CA PRO A 291 -4.10 -16.27 30.35
C PRO A 291 -3.70 -15.00 29.61
N GLY A 292 -4.62 -14.05 29.48
CA GLY A 292 -4.37 -12.78 28.79
C GLY A 292 -3.18 -12.02 29.38
N VAL A 293 -3.00 -12.05 30.70
CA VAL A 293 -1.84 -11.43 31.38
C VAL A 293 -0.50 -12.05 30.95
N LEU A 294 -0.45 -13.33 30.61
CA LEU A 294 0.78 -13.96 30.09
C LEU A 294 1.04 -13.57 28.64
N GLN A 295 0.00 -13.25 27.86
CA GLN A 295 0.18 -12.69 26.52
C GLN A 295 0.81 -11.29 26.62
N VAL A 296 0.36 -10.47 27.58
CA VAL A 296 0.95 -9.14 27.85
C VAL A 296 2.38 -9.27 28.39
N GLU A 297 2.65 -10.23 29.28
CA GLU A 297 4.02 -10.51 29.77
C GLU A 297 4.96 -10.93 28.63
N ALA A 298 4.53 -11.85 27.76
CA ALA A 298 5.33 -12.25 26.60
C ALA A 298 5.59 -11.06 25.66
N MET A 299 4.59 -10.21 25.43
CA MET A 299 4.72 -8.97 24.68
C MET A 299 5.70 -7.99 25.35
N ALA A 300 5.70 -7.91 26.68
CA ALA A 300 6.65 -7.11 27.45
C ALA A 300 8.08 -7.63 27.32
N GLN A 301 8.30 -8.95 27.32
CA GLN A 301 9.61 -9.56 27.07
C GLN A 301 10.13 -9.25 25.67
N VAL A 302 9.26 -9.30 24.67
CA VAL A 302 9.59 -8.87 23.30
C VAL A 302 9.97 -7.39 23.28
N GLY A 303 9.21 -6.51 23.91
CA GLY A 303 9.57 -5.09 24.06
C GLY A 303 10.88 -4.87 24.81
N GLY A 304 11.15 -5.66 25.85
CA GLY A 304 12.40 -5.65 26.60
C GLY A 304 13.61 -5.97 25.72
N LEU A 305 13.49 -6.97 24.83
CA LEU A 305 14.53 -7.30 23.85
C LEU A 305 14.80 -6.14 22.88
N LEU A 306 13.77 -5.42 22.43
CA LEU A 306 13.96 -4.22 21.59
C LEU A 306 14.75 -3.13 22.31
N VAL A 307 14.38 -2.87 23.57
CA VAL A 307 15.04 -1.86 24.39
C VAL A 307 16.48 -2.25 24.72
N LEU A 308 16.72 -3.50 25.10
CA LEU A 308 18.07 -4.00 25.42
C LEU A 308 18.97 -4.02 24.18
N ASN A 309 18.43 -4.25 22.98
CA ASN A 309 19.19 -4.16 21.74
C ASN A 309 19.68 -2.73 21.43
N SER A 310 19.19 -1.71 22.15
CA SER A 310 19.59 -0.30 21.99
C SER A 310 20.64 0.20 23.00
N VAL A 311 21.08 -0.65 23.94
CA VAL A 311 22.04 -0.27 24.99
C VAL A 311 23.33 -1.09 24.90
N GLU A 312 24.44 -0.50 25.35
CA GLU A 312 25.70 -1.22 25.52
C GLU A 312 25.64 -2.14 26.75
N GLU A 313 26.25 -3.33 26.66
CA GLU A 313 26.26 -4.35 27.72
C GLU A 313 24.84 -4.69 28.25
N PRO A 314 23.92 -5.14 27.37
CA PRO A 314 22.51 -5.37 27.72
C PRO A 314 22.30 -6.30 28.92
N GLU A 315 23.21 -7.25 29.15
CA GLU A 315 23.22 -8.14 30.31
C GLU A 315 23.30 -7.43 31.67
N ARG A 316 23.75 -6.17 31.69
CA ARG A 316 23.81 -5.33 32.89
C ARG A 316 22.52 -4.58 33.17
N TYR A 317 21.47 -4.78 32.39
CA TYR A 317 20.20 -4.05 32.54
C TYR A 317 19.03 -5.01 32.71
N SER A 318 18.05 -4.58 33.50
CA SER A 318 16.75 -5.22 33.61
C SER A 318 15.67 -4.22 33.23
N THR A 319 14.63 -4.71 32.55
CA THR A 319 13.45 -3.93 32.20
C THR A 319 12.32 -4.24 33.15
N TYR A 320 11.85 -3.24 33.90
CA TYR A 320 10.75 -3.38 34.85
C TYR A 320 9.48 -2.71 34.32
N PHE A 321 8.37 -3.43 34.41
CA PHE A 321 7.07 -2.92 34.01
C PHE A 321 6.59 -1.81 34.96
N MET A 322 6.20 -0.66 34.41
CA MET A 322 5.69 0.48 35.18
C MET A 322 4.18 0.66 35.02
N LYS A 323 3.68 0.54 33.79
CA LYS A 323 2.29 0.82 33.45
C LYS A 323 1.82 -0.06 32.30
N ILE A 324 0.56 -0.47 32.38
CA ILE A 324 -0.20 -1.08 31.28
C ILE A 324 -1.44 -0.25 31.07
N ASP A 325 -1.77 0.03 29.81
CA ASP A 325 -2.95 0.81 29.43
C ASP A 325 -3.58 0.22 28.17
N SER A 326 -4.86 0.54 27.95
CA SER A 326 -5.59 0.22 26.73
C SER A 326 -5.51 -1.24 26.26
N VAL A 327 -5.42 -2.18 27.20
CA VAL A 327 -5.35 -3.61 26.90
C VAL A 327 -6.69 -4.10 26.34
N LYS A 328 -6.66 -4.77 25.20
CA LYS A 328 -7.84 -5.47 24.66
C LYS A 328 -7.51 -6.92 24.33
N PHE A 329 -8.36 -7.83 24.80
CA PHE A 329 -8.35 -9.24 24.44
C PHE A 329 -9.51 -9.50 23.49
N ARG A 330 -9.21 -9.90 22.25
CA ARG A 330 -10.19 -10.02 21.17
C ARG A 330 -10.58 -11.47 20.90
N HIS A 331 -9.60 -12.37 20.95
CA HIS A 331 -9.81 -13.79 20.68
C HIS A 331 -9.02 -14.67 21.64
N LYS A 332 -9.58 -15.86 21.92
CA LYS A 332 -8.90 -16.90 22.71
C LYS A 332 -7.65 -17.37 21.98
N VAL A 333 -6.61 -17.60 22.77
CA VAL A 333 -5.38 -18.27 22.36
C VAL A 333 -5.35 -19.61 23.05
N VAL A 334 -5.16 -20.68 22.29
CA VAL A 334 -5.28 -22.07 22.76
C VAL A 334 -4.02 -22.87 22.42
N PRO A 335 -3.80 -24.05 23.04
CA PRO A 335 -2.72 -24.92 22.63
C PRO A 335 -2.72 -25.24 21.13
N GLY A 336 -1.55 -25.19 20.50
CA GLY A 336 -1.36 -25.33 19.06
C GLY A 336 -1.22 -24.00 18.31
N ASP A 337 -1.63 -22.88 18.91
CA ASP A 337 -1.45 -21.57 18.31
C ASP A 337 0.04 -21.14 18.27
N THR A 338 0.38 -20.36 17.25
CA THR A 338 1.63 -19.58 17.20
C THR A 338 1.28 -18.11 17.35
N LEU A 339 1.73 -17.50 18.44
CA LEU A 339 1.60 -16.07 18.70
C LEU A 339 2.76 -15.31 18.09
N LEU A 340 2.43 -14.31 17.25
CA LEU A 340 3.36 -13.32 16.75
C LEU A 340 3.13 -12.01 17.49
N PHE A 341 4.14 -11.51 18.18
CA PHE A 341 4.11 -10.24 18.89
C PHE A 341 4.85 -9.18 18.08
N ARG A 342 4.15 -8.17 17.57
CA ARG A 342 4.76 -6.96 17.01
C ARG A 342 4.75 -5.88 18.09
N VAL A 343 5.92 -5.42 18.52
CA VAL A 343 6.07 -4.36 19.53
C VAL A 343 6.87 -3.21 18.95
N GLU A 344 6.37 -1.99 19.12
CA GLU A 344 6.99 -0.77 18.62
C GLU A 344 7.11 0.30 19.71
N LEU A 345 8.16 1.12 19.64
CA LEU A 345 8.35 2.29 20.50
C LEU A 345 7.42 3.42 20.05
N LEU A 346 6.58 3.91 20.97
CA LEU A 346 5.72 5.08 20.71
C LEU A 346 6.50 6.40 20.76
N THR A 347 7.58 6.43 21.55
CA THR A 347 8.47 7.58 21.67
C THR A 347 9.92 7.11 21.85
N PRO A 348 10.91 7.92 21.48
CA PRO A 348 12.31 7.63 21.79
C PRO A 348 12.50 7.41 23.29
N ILE A 349 13.37 6.46 23.65
CA ILE A 349 13.67 6.15 25.05
C ILE A 349 14.28 7.39 25.71
N ARG A 350 13.69 7.82 26.83
CA ARG A 350 14.14 9.00 27.58
C ARG A 350 14.26 8.66 29.05
N ARG A 351 15.41 8.98 29.67
CA ARG A 351 15.68 8.72 31.09
C ARG A 351 15.46 7.25 31.49
N GLY A 352 15.78 6.33 30.57
CA GLY A 352 15.55 4.89 30.76
C GLY A 352 14.09 4.45 30.69
N ILE A 353 13.15 5.31 30.29
CA ILE A 353 11.74 4.96 30.14
C ILE A 353 11.45 4.67 28.67
N ALA A 354 10.93 3.47 28.42
CA ALA A 354 10.43 3.03 27.11
C ALA A 354 8.91 2.95 27.17
N THR A 355 8.24 3.66 26.27
CA THR A 355 6.79 3.56 26.08
C THR A 355 6.54 2.84 24.76
N MET A 356 5.79 1.75 24.81
CA MET A 356 5.63 0.81 23.71
C MET A 356 4.17 0.51 23.45
N LYS A 357 3.87 0.15 22.22
CA LYS A 357 2.62 -0.45 21.81
C LYS A 357 2.89 -1.82 21.24
N GLY A 358 2.09 -2.80 21.64
CA GLY A 358 2.25 -4.16 21.19
C GLY A 358 0.94 -4.78 20.72
N TYR A 359 1.09 -5.65 19.73
CA TYR A 359 0.03 -6.38 19.07
C TYR A 359 0.40 -7.86 19.03
N ALA A 360 -0.52 -8.73 19.41
CA ALA A 360 -0.36 -10.18 19.34
C ALA A 360 -1.31 -10.75 18.29
N PHE A 361 -0.78 -11.61 17.41
CA PHE A 361 -1.53 -12.22 16.31
C PHE A 361 -1.43 -13.74 16.36
N VAL A 362 -2.53 -14.41 15.99
CA VAL A 362 -2.53 -15.82 15.60
C VAL A 362 -2.96 -15.87 14.14
N GLY A 363 -2.05 -16.27 13.26
CA GLY A 363 -2.21 -16.06 11.82
C GLY A 363 -2.41 -14.57 11.51
N GLU A 364 -3.50 -14.21 10.84
CA GLU A 364 -3.84 -12.81 10.52
C GLU A 364 -4.72 -12.13 11.59
N ARG A 365 -5.13 -12.87 12.61
CA ARG A 365 -6.13 -12.43 13.59
C ARG A 365 -5.46 -11.79 14.79
N LEU A 366 -5.73 -10.50 15.04
CA LEU A 366 -5.28 -9.78 16.23
C LEU A 366 -5.97 -10.34 17.49
N THR A 367 -5.22 -11.01 18.38
CA THR A 367 -5.74 -11.64 19.59
C THR A 367 -5.65 -10.74 20.82
N CYS A 368 -4.58 -9.95 20.94
CA CYS A 368 -4.35 -9.04 22.05
C CYS A 368 -3.65 -7.75 21.56
N GLU A 369 -4.01 -6.61 22.14
CA GLU A 369 -3.26 -5.35 21.98
C GLU A 369 -3.09 -4.68 23.34
N ALA A 370 -1.97 -3.98 23.55
CA ALA A 370 -1.68 -3.26 24.78
C ALA A 370 -0.73 -2.08 24.53
N GLU A 371 -0.88 -1.01 25.30
CA GLU A 371 0.16 0.00 25.47
C GLU A 371 0.81 -0.18 26.84
N PHE A 372 2.14 -0.15 26.90
CA PHE A 372 2.84 -0.39 28.15
C PHE A 372 4.14 0.41 28.26
N MET A 373 4.51 0.67 29.49
CA MET A 373 5.70 1.44 29.84
C MET A 373 6.63 0.58 30.69
N ALA A 374 7.91 0.59 30.34
CA ALA A 374 8.95 -0.09 31.08
C ALA A 374 10.10 0.87 31.44
N GLN A 375 10.74 0.61 32.57
CA GLN A 375 11.96 1.28 32.99
C GLN A 375 13.16 0.35 32.86
N VAL A 376 14.20 0.81 32.17
CA VAL A 376 15.50 0.18 32.10
C VAL A 376 16.30 0.57 33.33
N VAL A 377 16.66 -0.41 34.13
CA VAL A 377 17.41 -0.21 35.38
C VAL A 377 18.69 -1.02 35.29
N LYS A 378 19.83 -0.40 35.62
CA LYS A 378 21.11 -1.10 35.68
C LYS A 378 21.10 -2.07 36.86
N ASN A 379 21.41 -3.34 36.58
CA ASN A 379 21.59 -4.39 37.57
C ASN A 379 22.74 -3.99 38.50
N LYS A 380 22.57 -4.26 39.80
CA LYS A 380 23.54 -3.92 40.84
C LYS A 380 24.79 -4.77 40.78
#